data_AF-A0A1V0UDI2-F1
#
_entry.id   AF-A0A1V0UDI2-F1
#
_cell.length_a   1.000
_cell.length_b   1.000
_cell.length_c   1.000
_cell.angle_alpha   90.00
_cell.angle_beta   90.00
_cell.angle_gamma   90.00
#
_symmetry.space_group_name_H-M   'P 1'
#
loop_
_entity.id
_entity.type
_entity.pdbx_description
1 polymer ?
#
loop_
_entity_poly.entity_id
_entity_poly.type
_entity_poly.pdbx_seq_one_letter_code
_entity_poly.pdbx_strand_id
1 'polypeptide(L)'
;MTGVAIGAHGLGNTYGRRGGGHRALDDCSFRLPAGRVCTIVGPNRAGKSTLFNLAAGMGRPTAGSLSVLGSADPGDVRDRTAFVPQDKPLLALAALAVYAAFRVLRRLHG
;
A
#
# COMPACT_ATOMS: atom_id res chain seq x y z
N MET A 1 18.75 -13.68 3.72
CA MET A 1 17.83 -13.28 2.63
C MET A 1 16.80 -12.32 3.22
N THR A 2 16.66 -11.10 2.69
CA THR A 2 15.63 -10.17 3.16
C THR A 2 14.26 -10.65 2.70
N GLY A 3 13.31 -10.82 3.63
CA GLY A 3 11.93 -11.20 3.31
C GLY A 3 11.22 -10.16 2.44
N VAL A 4 10.08 -10.53 1.85
CA VAL A 4 9.24 -9.60 1.06
C VAL A 4 8.25 -8.92 1.99
N ALA A 5 8.23 -7.58 1.99
CA ALA A 5 7.25 -6.79 2.74
C ALA A 5 5.95 -6.59 1.96
N ILE A 6 6.04 -6.33 0.65
CA ILE A 6 4.87 -6.20 -0.24
C ILE A 6 5.15 -6.98 -1.51
N GLY A 7 4.25 -7.87 -1.90
CA GLY A 7 4.32 -8.63 -3.14
C GLY A 7 3.09 -8.41 -3.99
N ALA A 8 3.27 -8.16 -5.28
CA ALA A 8 2.19 -8.04 -6.26
C ALA A 8 2.43 -8.98 -7.43
N HIS A 9 1.38 -9.66 -7.87
CA HIS A 9 1.40 -10.60 -8.99
C HIS A 9 0.18 -10.36 -9.88
N GLY A 10 0.42 -9.86 -11.09
CA GLY A 10 -0.61 -9.51 -12.07
C GLY A 10 -1.69 -8.58 -11.55
N LEU A 11 -1.31 -7.67 -10.63
CA LEU A 11 -2.24 -6.87 -9.85
C LEU A 11 -3.01 -5.90 -10.74
N GLY A 12 -4.33 -6.02 -10.73
CA GLY A 12 -5.25 -5.16 -11.46
C GLY A 12 -6.35 -4.58 -10.58
N ASN A 13 -6.71 -3.33 -10.84
CA ASN A 13 -7.81 -2.67 -10.13
C ASN A 13 -8.56 -1.72 -11.06
N THR A 14 -9.87 -1.97 -11.24
CA THR A 14 -10.76 -1.16 -12.07
C THR A 14 -11.88 -0.56 -11.22
N TYR A 15 -12.07 0.75 -11.30
CA TYR A 15 -13.20 1.45 -10.67
C TYR A 15 -14.32 1.68 -11.67
N GLY A 16 -15.58 1.62 -11.22
CA GLY A 16 -16.77 1.85 -12.06
C GLY A 16 -17.49 0.56 -12.44
N ARG A 17 -18.61 0.69 -13.18
CA ARG A 17 -19.45 -0.44 -13.59
C ARG A 17 -18.92 -1.11 -14.87
N ARG A 18 -19.30 -2.39 -15.07
CA ARG A 18 -18.99 -3.18 -16.28
C ARG A 18 -19.35 -2.38 -17.55
N GLY A 19 -18.36 -2.18 -18.42
CA GLY A 19 -18.52 -1.51 -19.72
C GLY A 19 -17.97 -0.08 -19.82
N GLY A 20 -17.53 0.54 -18.72
CA GLY A 20 -16.99 1.91 -18.74
C GLY A 20 -16.08 2.28 -17.56
N GLY A 21 -15.46 1.28 -16.92
CA GLY A 21 -14.64 1.49 -15.73
C GLY A 21 -13.24 2.08 -16.03
N HIS A 22 -12.73 2.88 -15.11
CA HIS A 22 -11.36 3.38 -15.13
C HIS A 22 -10.41 2.33 -14.55
N ARG A 23 -9.51 1.79 -15.37
CA ARG A 23 -8.45 0.89 -14.94
C ARG A 23 -7.34 1.70 -14.26
N ALA A 24 -7.26 1.59 -12.94
CA ALA A 24 -6.27 2.30 -12.13
C ALA A 24 -4.96 1.50 -11.96
N LEU A 25 -5.02 0.17 -12.00
CA LEU A 25 -3.85 -0.71 -12.06
C LEU A 25 -4.06 -1.74 -13.16
N ASP A 26 -3.01 -2.01 -13.92
CA ASP A 26 -3.00 -2.93 -15.05
C ASP A 26 -1.78 -3.85 -14.96
N ASP A 27 -2.04 -5.15 -14.72
CA ASP A 27 -1.04 -6.24 -14.71
C ASP A 27 0.27 -5.94 -13.94
N CYS A 28 0.16 -5.28 -12.78
CA CYS A 28 1.33 -4.84 -12.02
C CYS A 28 1.95 -6.01 -11.24
N SER A 29 3.23 -6.33 -11.51
CA SER A 29 3.97 -7.38 -10.80
C SER A 29 5.28 -6.83 -10.23
N PHE A 30 5.47 -6.93 -8.92
CA PHE A 30 6.67 -6.45 -8.23
C PHE A 30 6.85 -7.08 -6.84
N ARG A 31 8.04 -6.94 -6.27
CA ARG A 31 8.34 -7.33 -4.89
C ARG A 31 9.13 -6.22 -4.19
N LEU A 32 8.62 -5.74 -3.06
CA LEU A 32 9.31 -4.79 -2.19
C LEU A 32 9.95 -5.54 -1.02
N PRO A 33 11.27 -5.41 -0.81
CA PRO A 33 11.96 -6.08 0.29
C PRO A 33 11.60 -5.46 1.64
N ALA A 34 11.56 -6.29 2.68
CA ALA A 34 11.46 -5.85 4.07
C ALA A 34 12.75 -5.15 4.53
N GLY A 35 12.61 -4.22 5.48
CA GLY A 35 13.74 -3.47 6.05
C GLY A 35 14.35 -2.42 5.11
N ARG A 36 13.61 -2.00 4.07
CA ARG A 36 14.07 -1.00 3.09
C ARG A 36 13.04 0.09 2.91
N VAL A 37 13.52 1.33 2.77
CA VAL A 37 12.71 2.44 2.31
C VAL A 37 12.61 2.35 0.79
N CYS A 38 11.39 2.20 0.28
CA CYS A 38 11.11 2.13 -1.14
C CYS A 38 10.25 3.33 -1.55
N THR A 39 10.44 3.83 -2.77
CA THR A 39 9.67 4.95 -3.32
C THR A 39 8.96 4.51 -4.59
N ILE A 40 7.70 4.92 -4.74
CA ILE A 40 6.93 4.74 -5.97
C ILE A 40 6.83 6.09 -6.65
N VAL A 41 7.28 6.17 -7.90
CA VAL A 41 7.26 7.38 -8.73
C VAL A 41 6.35 7.17 -9.94
N GLY A 42 5.73 8.26 -10.39
CA GLY A 42 4.88 8.25 -11.58
C GLY A 42 3.98 9.48 -11.65
N PRO A 43 3.39 9.79 -12.81
CA PRO A 43 2.52 10.95 -12.98
C PRO A 43 1.24 10.84 -12.14
N ASN A 44 0.51 11.95 -12.03
CA ASN A 44 -0.83 11.93 -11.43
C ASN A 44 -1.72 10.93 -12.17
N ARG A 45 -2.57 10.22 -11.41
CA ARG A 45 -3.44 9.14 -11.90
C ARG A 45 -2.73 7.86 -12.40
N ALA A 46 -1.42 7.70 -12.18
CA ALA A 46 -0.72 6.45 -12.47
C ALA A 46 -1.06 5.26 -11.53
N GLY A 47 -2.13 5.34 -10.74
CA GLY A 47 -2.52 4.26 -9.83
C GLY A 47 -1.80 4.19 -8.47
N LYS A 48 -0.89 5.13 -8.15
CA LYS A 48 -0.13 5.13 -6.87
C LYS A 48 -1.03 5.08 -5.63
N SER A 49 -2.02 5.96 -5.55
CA SER A 49 -2.95 6.00 -4.43
C SER A 49 -3.81 4.74 -4.36
N THR A 50 -4.20 4.19 -5.52
CA THR A 50 -4.90 2.89 -5.59
C THR A 50 -4.04 1.77 -5.02
N LEU A 51 -2.77 1.70 -5.39
CA LEU A 51 -1.84 0.70 -4.87
C LEU A 51 -1.70 0.80 -3.34
N PHE A 52 -1.51 2.02 -2.82
CA PHE A 52 -1.42 2.22 -1.37
C PHE A 52 -2.72 1.87 -0.65
N ASN A 53 -3.89 2.19 -1.23
CA ASN A 53 -5.17 1.85 -0.64
C ASN A 53 -5.36 0.33 -0.52
N LEU A 54 -4.99 -0.42 -1.56
CA LEU A 54 -5.02 -1.88 -1.54
C LEU A 54 -4.03 -2.44 -0.51
N ALA A 55 -2.80 -1.92 -0.46
CA ALA A 55 -1.78 -2.35 0.51
C ALA A 55 -2.16 -2.01 1.96
N ALA A 56 -2.97 -0.97 2.18
CA ALA A 56 -3.53 -0.63 3.48
C ALA A 56 -4.81 -1.42 3.82
N GLY A 57 -5.22 -2.38 2.99
CA GLY A 57 -6.41 -3.19 3.19
C GLY A 57 -7.71 -2.39 3.11
N MET A 58 -7.75 -1.28 2.37
CA MET A 58 -8.97 -0.45 2.20
C MET A 58 -9.82 -0.89 1.00
N GLY A 59 -9.45 -1.97 0.34
CA GLY A 59 -10.18 -2.55 -0.78
C GLY A 59 -9.54 -3.85 -1.24
N ARG A 60 -10.20 -4.55 -2.15
CA ARG A 60 -9.68 -5.77 -2.78
C ARG A 60 -9.39 -5.50 -4.25
N PRO A 61 -8.28 -6.05 -4.79
CA PRO A 61 -8.00 -5.91 -6.21
C PRO A 61 -9.08 -6.59 -7.05
N THR A 62 -9.32 -6.08 -8.26
CA THR A 62 -10.26 -6.69 -9.20
C THR A 62 -9.63 -7.82 -10.01
N ALA A 63 -8.31 -7.92 -10.02
CA ALA A 63 -7.55 -8.99 -10.66
C ALA A 63 -6.17 -9.16 -9.99
N GLY A 64 -5.58 -10.35 -10.14
CA GLY A 64 -4.26 -10.67 -9.56
C GLY A 64 -4.28 -10.73 -8.04
N SER A 65 -3.10 -10.58 -7.42
CA SER A 65 -2.94 -10.64 -5.98
C SER A 65 -1.97 -9.60 -5.43
N LEU A 66 -2.21 -9.21 -4.18
CA LEU A 66 -1.35 -8.34 -3.39
C LEU A 66 -1.18 -8.98 -2.00
N SER A 67 0.05 -9.10 -1.54
CA SER A 67 0.38 -9.57 -0.20
C SER A 67 1.17 -8.52 0.57
N VAL A 68 0.93 -8.45 1.88
CA VAL A 68 1.60 -7.53 2.79
C VAL A 68 2.07 -8.30 4.02
N LEU A 69 3.36 -8.23 4.33
CA LEU A 69 4.01 -8.93 5.44
C LEU A 69 3.70 -10.43 5.49
N GLY A 70 3.54 -11.06 4.32
CA GLY A 70 3.22 -12.48 4.18
C GLY A 70 1.73 -12.83 4.18
N SER A 71 0.84 -11.88 4.47
CA SER A 71 -0.62 -12.08 4.38
C SER A 71 -1.15 -11.80 2.98
N ALA A 72 -2.09 -12.61 2.52
CA ALA A 72 -2.83 -12.40 1.27
C ALA A 72 -4.01 -11.42 1.41
N ASP A 73 -4.49 -11.18 2.64
CA ASP A 73 -5.41 -10.08 2.95
C ASP A 73 -4.64 -9.02 3.76
N PRO A 74 -4.33 -7.86 3.17
CA PRO A 74 -3.64 -6.79 3.88
C PRO A 74 -4.39 -6.27 5.12
N GLY A 75 -5.71 -6.53 5.21
CA GLY A 75 -6.50 -6.24 6.41
C GLY A 75 -6.00 -6.99 7.66
N ASP A 76 -5.50 -8.22 7.50
CA ASP A 76 -5.07 -9.10 8.60
C ASP A 76 -3.81 -8.62 9.31
N VAL A 77 -3.06 -7.70 8.69
CA VAL A 77 -1.78 -7.18 9.21
C VAL A 77 -1.85 -5.67 9.48
N ARG A 78 -3.05 -5.12 9.65
CA ARG A 78 -3.26 -3.70 9.95
C ARG A 78 -2.62 -3.24 11.26
N ASP A 79 -2.52 -4.12 12.25
CA ASP A 79 -1.85 -3.89 13.53
C ASP A 79 -0.32 -3.74 13.38
N ARG A 80 0.24 -4.25 12.29
CA ARG A 80 1.67 -4.24 11.96
C ARG A 80 2.04 -3.24 10.86
N THR A 81 1.06 -2.49 10.33
CA THR A 81 1.25 -1.54 9.24
C THR A 81 0.69 -0.17 9.61
N ALA A 82 1.24 0.89 9.01
CA ALA A 82 0.73 2.24 9.17
C ALA A 82 0.56 2.88 7.81
N PHE A 83 -0.58 3.53 7.58
CA PHE A 83 -0.88 4.25 6.36
C PHE A 83 -1.15 5.72 6.68
N VAL A 84 -0.42 6.61 6.01
CA VAL A 84 -0.61 8.05 6.12
C VAL A 84 -1.28 8.53 4.84
N PRO A 85 -2.57 8.93 4.89
CA PRO A 85 -3.28 9.36 3.68
C PRO A 85 -2.71 10.66 3.12
N GLN A 86 -2.91 10.86 1.81
CA GLN A 86 -2.46 12.04 1.08
C GLN A 86 -3.15 13.30 1.61
N ASP A 87 -4.48 13.28 1.71
CA ASP A 87 -5.26 14.32 2.37
C ASP A 87 -5.38 13.99 3.86
N LYS A 88 -4.84 14.89 4.70
CA LYS A 88 -4.95 14.78 6.15
C LYS A 88 -6.21 15.55 6.56
N PRO A 89 -7.32 14.91 6.98
CA PRO A 89 -8.31 15.66 7.74
C PRO A 89 -7.58 16.26 8.95
N LEU A 90 -7.76 17.56 9.18
CA LEU A 90 -7.12 18.32 10.25
C LEU A 90 -7.51 17.77 11.63
N LEU A 91 -6.92 16.64 12.00
CA LEU A 91 -6.72 16.29 13.39
C LEU A 91 -5.47 17.05 13.82
N ALA A 92 -5.58 17.84 14.90
CA ALA A 92 -4.53 18.66 15.49
C ALA A 92 -3.31 17.84 16.03
N LEU A 93 -3.10 16.64 15.51
CA LEU A 93 -2.08 15.66 15.89
C LEU A 93 -1.21 15.26 14.68
N ALA A 94 -0.98 16.16 13.73
CA ALA A 94 -0.07 15.93 12.60
C ALA A 94 1.36 15.53 13.07
N ALA A 95 1.76 15.96 14.27
CA ALA A 95 3.01 15.55 14.90
C ALA A 95 3.04 14.06 15.30
N LEU A 96 1.90 13.47 15.72
CA LEU A 96 1.86 12.07 16.15
C LEU A 96 1.89 11.08 14.98
N ALA A 97 1.36 11.42 13.82
CA ALA A 97 1.40 10.52 12.65
C ALA A 97 2.84 10.31 12.14
N VAL A 98 3.63 11.39 12.10
CA VAL A 98 5.05 11.35 11.75
C VAL A 98 5.84 10.64 12.85
N TYR A 99 5.57 10.94 14.12
CA TYR A 99 6.25 10.29 15.25
C TYR A 99 5.94 8.79 15.35
N ALA A 100 4.71 8.36 15.05
CA ALA A 100 4.33 6.95 15.01
C ALA A 100 5.06 6.21 13.87
N ALA A 101 5.16 6.82 12.68
CA ALA A 101 5.93 6.27 11.57
C ALA A 101 7.42 6.13 11.93
N PHE A 102 8.03 7.15 12.57
CA PHE A 102 9.42 7.07 13.03
C PHE A 102 9.63 6.09 14.19
N ARG A 103 8.66 5.89 15.08
CA ARG A 103 8.74 4.89 16.15
C ARG A 103 8.68 3.47 15.61
N VAL A 104 7.90 3.23 14.56
CA VAL A 104 7.89 1.96 13.82
C VAL A 104 9.22 1.75 13.10
N LEU A 105 9.77 2.78 12.44
CA LEU A 105 11.09 2.71 11.80
C LEU A 105 12.23 2.41 12.80
N ARG A 106 12.22 3.01 14.00
CA ARG A 106 13.21 2.71 15.04
C ARG A 106 13.14 1.28 15.59
N ARG A 107 11.99 0.61 15.54
CA ARG A 107 11.87 -0.80 15.95
C ARG A 107 12.32 -1.78 14.86
N LEU A 108 12.36 -1.34 13.60
CA LEU A 108 12.80 -2.16 12.46
C LEU A 108 14.32 -2.08 12.21
N HIS A 109 15.02 -1.15 12.88
CA HIS A 109 16.47 -0.95 12.82
C HIS A 109 17.15 -1.19 14.18
N GLY A 110 16.70 -2.22 14.92
CA GLY A 110 17.49 -2.76 16.03
C GLY A 110 18.84 -3.26 15.54
#